data_AF-A0A250YB21-F1
#
_entry.id   AF-A0A250YB21-F1
#
_cell.length_a   1.000
_cell.length_b   1.000
_cell.length_c   1.000
_cell.angle_alpha   90.00
_cell.angle_beta   90.00
_cell.angle_gamma   90.00
#
_symmetry.space_group_name_H-M   'P 1'
#
loop_
_entity.id
_entity.type
_entity.pdbx_description
1 polymer ?
#
loop_
_entity_poly.entity_id
_entity_poly.type
_entity_poly.pdbx_seq_one_letter_code
_entity_poly.pdbx_strand_id
1 'polypeptide(L)'
;MAQHFSLAACDVVGFDLDHTLCRYNLPESAPLIYNSFAQFLVKEKGYDKELLTVTPEDWDFCCKGLVLDLEDGTFIKLADNGTVLRASHGTKMMTPEAVAEAYGKKEWKHFMLDTGMPCRSGKYYFYDNYFDLPGALLCARVVDSLTKNSGQKTFDFWKDIVAGIQHNFKMSAFKGE
;
A
#
# COMPACT_ATOMS: atom_id res chain seq x y z
N MET A 1 13.29 -20.11 25.63
CA MET A 1 12.21 -21.13 25.55
C MET A 1 10.96 -20.43 25.07
N ALA A 2 10.29 -20.96 24.04
CA ALA A 2 9.03 -20.37 23.57
C ALA A 2 7.97 -20.50 24.67
N GLN A 3 7.29 -19.41 25.00
CA GLN A 3 6.22 -19.42 25.98
C GLN A 3 4.99 -20.06 25.34
N HIS A 4 4.44 -21.12 25.93
CA HIS A 4 3.26 -21.78 25.41
C HIS A 4 2.00 -20.97 25.75
N PHE A 5 1.18 -20.70 24.74
CA PHE A 5 -0.13 -20.06 24.88
C PHE A 5 -1.21 -21.12 25.11
N SER A 6 -2.14 -20.87 26.05
CA SER A 6 -3.26 -21.77 26.36
C SER A 6 -4.58 -21.02 26.36
N LEU A 7 -5.49 -21.37 25.45
CA LEU A 7 -6.85 -20.82 25.40
C LEU A 7 -7.66 -21.13 26.66
N ALA A 8 -7.37 -22.25 27.33
CA ALA A 8 -8.05 -22.63 28.57
C ALA A 8 -7.71 -21.70 29.75
N ALA A 9 -6.64 -20.92 29.63
CA ALA A 9 -6.25 -19.92 30.62
C ALA A 9 -6.85 -18.53 30.34
N CYS A 10 -7.67 -18.39 29.29
CA CYS A 10 -8.31 -17.13 28.92
C CYS A 10 -9.78 -17.10 29.37
N ASP A 11 -10.13 -16.19 30.28
CA ASP A 11 -11.53 -15.98 30.70
C ASP A 11 -12.38 -15.28 29.64
N VAL A 12 -11.74 -14.50 28.77
CA VAL A 12 -12.37 -13.69 27.73
C VAL A 12 -11.54 -13.79 26.46
N VAL A 13 -12.22 -13.91 25.31
CA VAL A 13 -11.60 -13.85 23.98
C VAL A 13 -12.28 -12.72 23.19
N GLY A 14 -11.49 -11.69 22.87
CA GLY A 14 -11.93 -10.60 22.00
C GLY A 14 -11.66 -10.95 20.53
N PHE A 15 -12.63 -10.65 19.67
CA PHE A 15 -12.47 -10.79 18.23
C PHE A 15 -12.62 -9.43 17.57
N ASP A 16 -11.74 -9.16 16.62
CA ASP A 16 -11.96 -8.08 15.66
C ASP A 16 -13.13 -8.45 14.73
N LEU A 17 -13.79 -7.45 14.16
CA LEU A 17 -14.91 -7.68 13.26
C LEU A 17 -14.41 -7.90 11.84
N ASP A 18 -13.85 -6.88 11.23
CA ASP A 18 -13.56 -6.86 9.81
C ASP A 18 -12.35 -7.70 9.45
N HIS A 19 -12.48 -8.54 8.41
CA HIS A 19 -11.50 -9.55 8.03
C HIS A 19 -11.16 -10.60 9.12
N THR A 20 -11.86 -10.59 10.25
CA THR A 20 -11.76 -11.59 11.33
C THR A 20 -13.07 -12.38 11.46
N LEU A 21 -14.14 -11.76 12.00
CA LEU A 21 -15.48 -12.38 12.04
C LEU A 21 -16.25 -12.16 10.73
N CYS A 22 -16.19 -10.95 10.17
CA CYS A 22 -16.78 -10.57 8.91
C CYS A 22 -15.76 -10.73 7.78
N ARG A 23 -15.99 -11.65 6.86
CA ARG A 23 -15.09 -11.92 5.73
C ARG A 23 -15.65 -11.29 4.46
N TYR A 24 -14.94 -10.27 3.97
CA TYR A 24 -15.27 -9.62 2.70
C TYR A 24 -14.83 -10.45 1.50
N ASN A 25 -15.58 -10.32 0.40
CA ASN A 25 -15.18 -10.87 -0.90
C ASN A 25 -14.14 -9.93 -1.53
N LEU A 26 -12.86 -10.29 -1.44
CA LEU A 26 -11.74 -9.45 -1.89
C LEU A 26 -11.85 -9.05 -3.38
N PRO A 27 -12.12 -9.97 -4.33
CA PRO A 27 -12.38 -9.62 -5.73
C PRO A 27 -13.43 -8.54 -5.98
N GLU A 28 -14.44 -8.41 -5.11
CA GLU A 28 -15.51 -7.40 -5.26
C GLU A 28 -15.22 -6.12 -4.47
N SER A 29 -14.68 -6.27 -3.26
CA SER A 29 -14.37 -5.14 -2.38
C SER A 29 -13.18 -4.32 -2.86
N ALA A 30 -12.16 -4.94 -3.46
CA ALA A 30 -10.99 -4.23 -3.94
C ALA A 30 -11.33 -3.22 -5.06
N PRO A 31 -12.07 -3.58 -6.12
CA PRO A 31 -12.57 -2.62 -7.12
C PRO A 31 -13.44 -1.53 -6.51
N LEU A 32 -14.30 -1.86 -5.55
CA LEU A 32 -15.16 -0.87 -4.89
C LEU A 32 -14.33 0.21 -4.18
N ILE A 33 -13.35 -0.21 -3.37
CA ILE A 33 -12.43 0.67 -2.64
C ILE A 33 -11.61 1.52 -3.63
N TYR A 34 -11.04 0.87 -4.65
CA TYR A 34 -10.23 1.54 -5.66
C TYR A 34 -11.03 2.59 -6.42
N ASN A 35 -12.23 2.24 -6.90
CA ASN A 35 -13.06 3.13 -7.70
C ASN A 35 -13.47 4.37 -6.90
N SER A 36 -13.89 4.20 -5.65
CA SER A 36 -14.20 5.33 -4.76
C SER A 36 -12.99 6.27 -4.61
N PHE A 37 -11.81 5.70 -4.41
CA PHE A 37 -10.58 6.46 -4.21
C PHE A 37 -10.15 7.17 -5.50
N ALA A 38 -10.10 6.45 -6.62
CA ALA A 38 -9.74 6.99 -7.92
C ALA A 38 -10.70 8.10 -8.35
N GLN A 39 -12.01 7.94 -8.12
CA GLN A 39 -13.00 8.99 -8.38
C GLN A 39 -12.73 10.24 -7.54
N PHE A 40 -12.40 10.09 -6.25
CA PHE A 40 -12.05 11.21 -5.39
C PHE A 40 -10.81 11.95 -5.91
N LEU A 41 -9.73 11.23 -6.25
CA LEU A 41 -8.50 11.84 -6.78
C LEU A 41 -8.75 12.56 -8.12
N VAL A 42 -9.54 11.98 -9.01
CA VAL A 42 -9.83 12.59 -10.31
C VAL A 42 -10.75 13.81 -10.16
N LYS A 43 -11.85 13.69 -9.42
CA LYS A 43 -12.87 14.76 -9.31
C LYS A 43 -12.44 15.90 -8.41
N GLU A 44 -11.90 15.60 -7.23
CA GLU A 44 -11.62 16.60 -6.18
C GLU A 44 -10.18 17.11 -6.22
N LYS A 45 -9.25 16.32 -6.76
CA LYS A 45 -7.82 16.65 -6.78
C LYS A 45 -7.24 16.87 -8.17
N GLY A 46 -8.02 16.59 -9.22
CA GLY A 46 -7.64 16.88 -10.61
C GLY A 46 -6.58 15.93 -11.19
N TYR A 47 -6.44 14.71 -10.66
CA TYR A 47 -5.56 13.69 -11.23
C TYR A 47 -6.10 13.18 -12.58
N ASP A 48 -5.22 12.51 -13.33
CA ASP A 48 -5.55 11.98 -14.65
C ASP A 48 -6.70 10.97 -14.60
N LYS A 49 -7.62 11.07 -15.58
CA LYS A 49 -8.75 10.15 -15.73
C LYS A 49 -8.32 8.72 -16.05
N GLU A 50 -7.09 8.51 -16.53
CA GLU A 50 -6.51 7.17 -16.70
C GLU A 50 -6.55 6.34 -15.41
N LEU A 51 -6.54 6.97 -14.22
CA LEU A 51 -6.69 6.28 -12.94
C LEU A 51 -8.02 5.52 -12.82
N LEU A 52 -9.05 5.84 -13.59
CA LEU A 52 -10.35 5.16 -13.55
C LEU A 52 -10.39 3.85 -14.37
N THR A 53 -9.34 3.57 -15.17
CA THR A 53 -9.31 2.44 -16.10
C THR A 53 -8.42 1.34 -15.55
N VAL A 54 -9.00 0.32 -14.92
CA VAL A 54 -8.28 -0.83 -14.34
C VAL A 54 -8.65 -2.12 -15.07
N THR A 55 -7.65 -2.93 -15.40
CA THR A 55 -7.83 -4.29 -15.95
C THR A 55 -7.62 -5.35 -14.86
N PRO A 56 -8.12 -6.58 -15.06
CA PRO A 56 -7.92 -7.66 -14.10
C PRO A 56 -6.45 -7.92 -13.73
N GLU A 57 -5.53 -7.74 -14.68
CA GLU A 57 -4.09 -8.00 -14.52
C GLU A 57 -3.41 -6.97 -13.62
N ASP A 58 -3.93 -5.74 -13.54
CA ASP A 58 -3.37 -4.70 -12.67
C ASP A 58 -3.42 -5.09 -11.19
N TRP A 59 -4.39 -5.91 -10.80
CA TRP A 59 -4.57 -6.35 -9.41
C TRP A 59 -3.45 -7.25 -8.91
N ASP A 60 -2.67 -7.87 -9.81
CA ASP A 60 -1.49 -8.67 -9.45
C ASP A 60 -0.41 -7.83 -8.75
N PHE A 61 -0.47 -6.50 -8.89
CA PHE A 61 0.39 -5.58 -8.15
C PHE A 61 0.09 -5.58 -6.64
N CYS A 62 -1.17 -5.75 -6.25
CA CYS A 62 -1.63 -5.63 -4.87
C CYS A 62 -1.21 -6.85 -4.03
N CYS A 63 -0.08 -6.73 -3.32
CA CYS A 63 0.40 -7.73 -2.37
C CYS A 63 0.41 -7.17 -0.94
N LYS A 64 -0.18 -7.90 0.03
CA LYS A 64 -0.11 -7.48 1.43
C LYS A 64 1.33 -7.45 1.94
N GLY A 65 1.66 -6.45 2.74
CA GLY A 65 3.00 -6.20 3.25
C GLY A 65 3.94 -5.56 2.23
N LEU A 66 3.39 -4.76 1.30
CA LEU A 66 4.17 -3.83 0.50
C LEU A 66 4.48 -2.57 1.31
N VAL A 67 5.63 -1.97 1.01
CA VAL A 67 6.08 -0.71 1.60
C VAL A 67 6.21 0.31 0.48
N LEU A 68 5.59 1.46 0.60
CA LEU A 68 5.80 2.58 -0.30
C LEU A 68 6.81 3.53 0.35
N ASP A 69 7.99 3.68 -0.25
CA ASP A 69 8.90 4.79 0.04
C ASP A 69 8.33 6.07 -0.58
N LEU A 70 7.95 7.03 0.26
CA LEU A 70 7.31 8.28 -0.16
C LEU A 70 8.33 9.29 -0.71
N GLU A 71 9.62 9.10 -0.42
CA GLU A 71 10.66 10.02 -0.90
C GLU A 71 10.84 9.89 -2.41
N ASP A 72 10.80 8.66 -2.94
CA ASP A 72 11.06 8.35 -4.35
C ASP A 72 9.93 7.60 -5.06
N GLY A 73 8.82 7.30 -4.39
CA GLY A 73 7.66 6.61 -4.99
C GLY A 73 7.90 5.13 -5.27
N THR A 74 8.90 4.52 -4.64
CA THR A 74 9.25 3.11 -4.83
C THR A 74 8.40 2.21 -3.93
N PHE A 75 7.79 1.18 -4.51
CA PHE A 75 7.20 0.09 -3.75
C PHE A 75 8.25 -0.99 -3.51
N ILE A 76 8.30 -1.50 -2.29
CA ILE A 76 9.33 -2.40 -1.80
C ILE A 76 8.66 -3.59 -1.11
N LYS A 77 9.15 -4.79 -1.41
CA LYS A 77 8.83 -6.00 -0.67
C LYS A 77 10.04 -6.42 0.15
N LEU A 78 9.87 -6.47 1.47
CA LEU A 78 10.95 -6.80 2.40
C LEU A 78 10.87 -8.26 2.85
N ALA A 79 12.03 -8.83 3.15
CA ALA A 79 12.18 -10.03 3.96
C ALA A 79 12.00 -9.70 5.45
N ASP A 80 11.89 -10.74 6.28
CA ASP A 80 11.83 -10.63 7.75
C ASP A 80 13.05 -9.96 8.38
N ASN A 81 14.22 -10.11 7.75
CA ASN A 81 15.47 -9.46 8.14
C ASN A 81 15.69 -8.08 7.50
N GLY A 82 14.67 -7.51 6.84
CA GLY A 82 14.78 -6.18 6.22
C GLY A 82 15.49 -6.12 4.88
N THR A 83 15.89 -7.27 4.31
CA THR A 83 16.44 -7.32 2.94
C THR A 83 15.37 -6.98 1.92
N VAL A 84 15.69 -6.15 0.93
CA VAL A 84 14.79 -5.87 -0.20
C VAL A 84 14.74 -7.07 -1.14
N LEU A 85 13.56 -7.70 -1.24
CA LEU A 85 13.31 -8.86 -2.11
C LEU A 85 12.90 -8.45 -3.52
N ARG A 86 12.06 -7.41 -3.63
CA ARG A 86 11.56 -6.86 -4.89
C ARG A 86 11.31 -5.37 -4.72
N ALA A 87 11.41 -4.63 -5.81
CA ALA A 87 11.02 -3.23 -5.83
C ALA A 87 10.40 -2.84 -7.18
N SER A 88 9.57 -1.80 -7.18
CA SER A 88 9.04 -1.16 -8.38
C SER A 88 8.99 0.35 -8.21
N HIS A 89 9.28 1.10 -9.27
CA HIS A 89 9.02 2.54 -9.31
C HIS A 89 7.67 2.75 -9.96
N GLY A 90 6.67 3.20 -9.19
CA GLY A 90 5.27 3.09 -9.63
C GLY A 90 4.91 1.64 -9.96
N THR A 91 4.27 1.40 -11.10
CA THR A 91 3.93 0.03 -11.54
C THR A 91 5.09 -0.68 -12.25
N LYS A 92 6.20 0.01 -12.53
CA LYS A 92 7.34 -0.54 -13.26
C LYS A 92 8.27 -1.32 -12.34
N MET A 93 8.24 -2.64 -12.45
CA MET A 93 9.14 -3.54 -11.70
C MET A 93 10.62 -3.27 -12.01
N MET A 94 11.44 -3.24 -10.98
CA MET A 94 12.90 -3.21 -11.10
C MET A 94 13.42 -4.61 -11.42
N THR A 95 14.49 -4.70 -12.22
CA THR A 95 15.17 -5.98 -12.45
C THR A 95 15.96 -6.40 -11.19
N PRO A 96 16.24 -7.70 -11.00
CA PRO A 96 17.05 -8.16 -9.87
C PRO A 96 18.41 -7.46 -9.77
N GLU A 97 19.04 -7.15 -10.91
CA GLU A 97 20.32 -6.44 -10.97
C GLU A 97 20.17 -5.00 -10.49
N ALA A 98 19.11 -4.30 -10.92
CA ALA A 98 18.82 -2.94 -10.47
C ALA A 98 18.49 -2.89 -8.97
N VAL A 99 17.79 -3.89 -8.43
CA VAL A 99 17.54 -4.01 -6.99
C VAL A 99 18.86 -4.25 -6.24
N ALA A 100 19.71 -5.15 -6.74
CA ALA A 100 21.01 -5.42 -6.14
C ALA A 100 21.97 -4.21 -6.20
N GLU A 101 21.90 -3.40 -7.26
CA GLU A 101 22.67 -2.17 -7.38
C GLU A 101 22.16 -1.08 -6.41
N ALA A 102 20.83 -0.90 -6.32
CA ALA A 102 20.23 0.14 -5.49
C ALA A 102 20.31 -0.16 -3.98
N TYR A 103 20.07 -1.42 -3.58
CA TYR A 103 19.93 -1.82 -2.18
C TYR A 103 21.05 -2.74 -1.69
N GLY A 104 21.79 -3.39 -2.59
CA GLY A 104 22.83 -4.35 -2.24
C GLY A 104 22.29 -5.54 -1.44
N LYS A 105 23.12 -6.07 -0.54
CA LYS A 105 22.73 -7.05 0.49
C LYS A 105 22.39 -6.39 1.83
N LYS A 106 22.14 -5.08 1.82
CA LYS A 106 21.93 -4.31 3.04
C LYS A 106 20.45 -4.27 3.37
N GLU A 107 20.18 -4.12 4.67
CA GLU A 107 18.84 -3.82 5.14
C GLU A 107 18.39 -2.49 4.55
N TRP A 108 17.09 -2.40 4.25
CA TRP A 108 16.52 -1.15 3.79
C TRP A 108 16.72 -0.05 4.84
N LYS A 109 17.05 1.18 4.39
CA LYS A 109 17.46 2.33 5.24
C LYS A 109 16.51 2.68 6.40
N HIS A 110 15.25 2.24 6.34
CA HIS A 110 14.23 2.51 7.36
C HIS A 110 13.86 1.28 8.20
N PHE A 111 14.49 0.13 7.95
CA PHE A 111 14.32 -1.07 8.74
C PHE A 111 15.04 -0.92 10.09
N MET A 112 14.33 -1.22 11.18
CA MET A 112 14.86 -1.17 12.54
C MET A 112 14.86 -2.59 13.13
N LEU A 113 16.05 -3.15 13.34
CA LEU A 113 16.27 -4.46 13.95
C LEU A 113 15.57 -4.63 15.31
N ASP A 114 15.56 -3.58 16.14
CA ASP A 114 15.12 -3.66 17.53
C ASP A 114 13.60 -3.80 17.70
N THR A 115 12.83 -3.51 16.65
CA THR A 115 11.36 -3.60 16.66
C THR A 115 10.79 -4.54 15.60
N GLY A 116 11.63 -5.06 14.68
CA GLY A 116 11.20 -5.87 13.54
C GLY A 116 10.21 -5.14 12.63
N MET A 117 10.07 -3.84 12.81
CA MET A 117 9.06 -2.97 12.21
C MET A 117 9.77 -1.70 11.76
N PRO A 118 9.55 -1.23 10.53
CA PRO A 118 10.18 0.03 10.12
C PRO A 118 9.66 1.21 10.96
N CYS A 119 10.50 2.24 11.16
CA CYS A 119 10.23 3.41 12.01
C CYS A 119 9.28 4.46 11.37
N ARG A 120 8.08 4.68 11.95
CA ARG A 120 6.98 5.57 11.47
C ARG A 120 7.40 7.04 11.28
N SER A 121 8.29 7.30 10.33
CA SER A 121 8.96 8.58 10.13
C SER A 121 8.23 9.50 9.14
N GLY A 122 7.01 9.13 8.71
CA GLY A 122 6.28 9.84 7.66
C GLY A 122 6.95 9.77 6.27
N LYS A 123 8.04 9.00 6.14
CA LYS A 123 8.81 8.81 4.91
C LYS A 123 8.37 7.61 4.08
N TYR A 124 7.55 6.73 4.64
CA TYR A 124 7.06 5.56 3.94
C TYR A 124 5.69 5.12 4.50
N TYR A 125 4.99 4.25 3.78
CA TYR A 125 3.69 3.69 4.17
C TYR A 125 3.64 2.17 4.03
N PHE A 126 2.98 1.48 4.96
CA PHE A 126 2.76 0.02 4.91
C PHE A 126 1.35 -0.31 4.47
N TYR A 127 1.24 -1.15 3.45
CA TYR A 127 -0.03 -1.75 3.05
C TYR A 127 -0.18 -3.11 3.75
N ASP A 128 -0.64 -3.11 5.00
CA ASP A 128 -0.75 -4.29 5.86
C ASP A 128 -2.17 -4.81 6.06
N ASN A 129 -3.18 -4.08 5.59
CA ASN A 129 -4.59 -4.42 5.69
C ASN A 129 -5.25 -4.42 4.30
N TYR A 130 -6.47 -4.92 4.20
CA TYR A 130 -7.18 -5.02 2.91
C TYR A 130 -8.01 -3.77 2.58
N PHE A 131 -8.14 -2.82 3.51
CA PHE A 131 -8.92 -1.60 3.30
C PHE A 131 -8.17 -0.55 2.48
N ASP A 132 -6.84 -0.51 2.61
CA ASP A 132 -5.98 0.42 1.89
C ASP A 132 -5.15 -0.24 0.78
N LEU A 133 -5.05 -1.57 0.75
CA LEU A 133 -4.26 -2.30 -0.25
C LEU A 133 -4.62 -1.96 -1.71
N PRO A 134 -5.90 -1.78 -2.10
CA PRO A 134 -6.24 -1.29 -3.44
C PRO A 134 -5.62 0.08 -3.75
N GLY A 135 -5.42 0.91 -2.73
CA GLY A 135 -4.72 2.19 -2.81
C GLY A 135 -3.25 2.07 -3.19
N ALA A 136 -2.60 0.90 -3.00
CA ALA A 136 -1.22 0.66 -3.43
C ALA A 136 -1.09 0.76 -4.95
N LEU A 137 -1.96 0.08 -5.70
CA LEU A 137 -2.00 0.16 -7.16
C LEU A 137 -2.32 1.59 -7.63
N LEU A 138 -3.26 2.26 -6.95
CA LEU A 138 -3.62 3.64 -7.28
C LEU A 138 -2.41 4.59 -7.11
N CYS A 139 -1.71 4.48 -5.98
CA CYS A 139 -0.49 5.25 -5.71
C CYS A 139 0.61 4.94 -6.74
N ALA A 140 0.79 3.67 -7.10
CA ALA A 140 1.76 3.27 -8.12
C ALA A 140 1.48 3.96 -9.48
N ARG A 141 0.22 4.02 -9.90
CA ARG A 141 -0.19 4.72 -11.13
C ARG A 141 -0.07 6.23 -11.05
N VAL A 142 -0.31 6.81 -9.87
CA VAL A 142 -0.04 8.23 -9.62
C VAL A 142 1.46 8.52 -9.81
N VAL A 143 2.34 7.68 -9.24
CA VAL A 143 3.79 7.78 -9.44
C VAL A 143 4.15 7.68 -10.93
N ASP A 144 3.57 6.74 -11.68
CA ASP A 144 3.80 6.61 -13.11
C ASP A 144 3.42 7.87 -13.89
N SER A 145 2.25 8.43 -13.62
CA SER A 145 1.76 9.65 -14.26
C SER A 145 2.66 10.86 -13.97
N LEU A 146 3.03 11.05 -12.70
CA LEU A 146 3.90 12.15 -12.28
C LEU A 146 5.32 12.01 -12.84
N THR A 147 5.84 10.78 -12.92
CA THR A 147 7.17 10.50 -13.49
C THR A 147 7.22 10.81 -14.98
N LYS A 148 6.17 10.46 -15.75
CA LYS A 148 6.06 10.77 -17.19
C LYS A 148 6.03 12.27 -17.47
N ASN A 149 5.28 13.03 -16.67
CA ASN A 149 4.99 14.44 -16.97
C ASN A 149 6.06 15.42 -16.47
N SER A 150 6.79 15.09 -15.41
CA SER A 150 7.54 16.11 -14.66
C SER A 150 9.04 15.80 -14.51
N GLY A 151 9.48 14.56 -14.75
CA GLY A 151 10.82 14.10 -14.37
C GLY A 151 11.16 14.33 -12.89
N GLN A 152 10.15 14.61 -12.05
CA GLN A 152 10.30 14.93 -10.65
C GLN A 152 10.71 13.69 -9.87
N LYS A 153 11.74 13.85 -9.03
CA LYS A 153 12.26 12.80 -8.15
C LYS A 153 11.59 12.76 -6.78
N THR A 154 10.84 13.81 -6.43
CA THR A 154 10.22 13.98 -5.12
C THR A 154 8.75 14.29 -5.31
N PHE A 155 7.93 13.61 -4.52
CA PHE A 155 6.49 13.54 -4.73
C PHE A 155 5.74 14.18 -3.55
N ASP A 156 4.93 15.21 -3.80
CA ASP A 156 4.01 15.78 -2.79
C ASP A 156 2.56 15.31 -3.02
N PHE A 157 2.35 14.07 -3.45
CA PHE A 157 1.01 13.50 -3.65
C PHE A 157 0.46 12.81 -2.40
N TRP A 158 1.30 12.53 -1.40
CA TRP A 158 0.89 11.74 -0.23
C TRP A 158 -0.26 12.35 0.57
N LYS A 159 -0.30 13.68 0.68
CA LYS A 159 -1.41 14.38 1.35
C LYS A 159 -2.76 14.10 0.68
N ASP A 160 -2.77 14.01 -0.65
CA ASP A 160 -3.98 13.70 -1.41
C ASP A 160 -4.39 12.23 -1.25
N ILE A 161 -3.42 11.32 -1.19
CA ILE A 161 -3.66 9.90 -0.90
C ILE A 161 -4.28 9.76 0.49
N VAL A 162 -3.70 10.38 1.52
CA VAL A 162 -4.28 10.35 2.88
C VAL A 162 -5.71 10.91 2.87
N ALA A 163 -5.96 12.00 2.14
CA ALA A 163 -7.30 12.57 2.01
C ALA A 163 -8.29 11.61 1.35
N GLY A 164 -7.87 10.86 0.33
CA GLY A 164 -8.73 9.87 -0.33
C GLY A 164 -8.92 8.58 0.48
N ILE A 165 -7.93 8.12 1.23
CA ILE A 165 -8.10 7.06 2.24
C ILE A 165 -9.18 7.49 3.25
N GLN A 166 -9.05 8.70 3.80
CA GLN A 166 -10.05 9.25 4.73
C GLN A 166 -11.44 9.42 4.09
N HIS A 167 -11.50 9.71 2.79
CA HIS A 167 -12.76 9.75 2.05
C HIS A 167 -13.42 8.36 2.02
N ASN A 168 -12.66 7.30 1.70
CA ASN A 168 -13.17 5.92 1.62
C ASN A 168 -13.73 5.41 2.96
N PHE A 169 -13.27 5.89 4.11
CA PHE A 169 -13.86 5.53 5.40
C PHE A 169 -15.20 6.22 5.70
N LYS A 170 -15.65 7.15 4.85
CA LYS A 170 -16.97 7.80 5.00
C LYS A 170 -18.03 6.97 4.31
N MET A 171 -19.16 6.75 4.98
CA MET A 171 -20.32 6.07 4.39
C MET A 171 -20.83 6.75 3.10
N SER A 172 -20.58 8.05 2.93
CA SER A 172 -20.95 8.79 1.72
C SER A 172 -20.16 8.38 0.48
N ALA A 173 -18.98 7.76 0.64
CA ALA A 173 -18.09 7.40 -0.45
C ALA A 173 -18.65 6.27 -1.34
N PHE A 174 -19.58 5.47 -0.81
CA PHE A 174 -20.17 4.31 -1.50
C PHE A 174 -21.66 4.48 -1.80
N LYS A 175 -22.21 5.68 -1.64
CA LYS A 175 -23.60 5.93 -2.06
C LYS A 175 -23.63 5.96 -3.60
N GLY A 176 -24.37 5.04 -4.20
CA GLY A 176 -24.72 5.14 -5.62
C GLY A 176 -25.48 6.45 -5.87
N GLU A 177 -25.23 7.06 -7.02
CA GLU A 177 -26.09 8.13 -7.54
C GLU A 177 -27.53 7.63 -7.74
#